data_AF-K0JHX5-F1
#
_entry.id   AF-K0JHX5-F1
#
_cell.length_a   1.000
_cell.length_b   1.000
_cell.length_c   1.000
_cell.angle_alpha   90.00
_cell.angle_beta   90.00
_cell.angle_gamma   90.00
#
_symmetry.space_group_name_H-M   'P 1'
#
loop_
_entity.id
_entity.type
_entity.pdbx_description
1 polymer ?
#
loop_
_entity_poly.entity_id
_entity_poly.type
_entity_poly.pdbx_seq_one_letter_code
_entity_poly.pdbx_strand_id
1 'polypeptide(L)'
;MAFLISDQLIIEANKVKIIFLAYTTTDFDYTEDKNFIKGNIDFSLKDIFVVVKNFIEHKRYMESDDLINWRDTVTETTKTYKMPNTNHIEPNFLGRYGLNVIEYFMFYYKGKIFLYKGFKNILDDYPDGYKDPSDPSFDFYANEYYTIDYGKDMSDAKNWTTNYFPDYNSTKLLYVNHFAFDENKLYLCEANFGNSVYEYDGNLWQQKGKYVYTDKYFSSEDGVNWKEDIKPTSDYLKILTSDVILASYKSQNVMGGYKAPDAAPLEPSYTELNGRYYRTFNATYPIPPVKEIKEAADRLETNFTITEEHIKKSGAYQLQASSVNPDKAEESDWVSVIPNNEINSVIGWQSGGADLFTFNNKIVRLVDYDRVFQIDNQYETSLNLSKQYYDMLKTAENIEIYKQYNYYYLYYKAIADMLKMIKDKGNNYFYPDEAVTHYTFEL
;
A
#
# COMPACT_ATOMS: atom_id res chain seq x y z
N MET A 1 -15.53 16.34 -15.91
CA MET A 1 -15.48 16.00 -14.47
C MET A 1 -14.14 15.36 -14.21
N ALA A 2 -13.33 15.94 -13.33
CA ALA A 2 -12.00 15.44 -13.02
C ALA A 2 -12.12 14.09 -12.28
N PHE A 3 -11.41 13.07 -12.76
CA PHE A 3 -11.27 11.81 -12.05
C PHE A 3 -10.35 12.05 -10.85
N LEU A 4 -10.84 11.77 -9.64
CA LEU A 4 -10.01 11.74 -8.44
C LEU A 4 -9.29 10.39 -8.45
N ILE A 5 -8.07 10.39 -8.98
CA ILE A 5 -7.30 9.17 -9.17
C ILE A 5 -6.53 8.92 -7.88
N SER A 6 -7.12 8.13 -6.99
CA SER A 6 -6.33 7.26 -6.14
C SER A 6 -6.10 5.94 -6.87
N ASP A 7 -4.86 5.47 -6.90
CA ASP A 7 -4.59 4.12 -7.41
C ASP A 7 -5.23 3.04 -6.51
N GLN A 8 -5.56 3.37 -5.25
CA GLN A 8 -6.22 2.48 -4.29
C GLN A 8 -7.75 2.56 -4.36
N LEU A 9 -8.33 3.76 -4.59
CA LEU A 9 -9.78 4.01 -4.63
C LEU A 9 -10.18 4.92 -5.80
N ILE A 10 -10.69 4.33 -6.88
CA ILE A 10 -11.15 5.09 -8.05
C ILE A 10 -12.65 5.32 -7.90
N ILE A 11 -13.06 6.59 -7.77
CA ILE A 11 -14.48 6.98 -7.68
C ILE A 11 -14.94 7.54 -9.04
N GLU A 12 -15.89 6.84 -9.65
CA GLU A 12 -16.65 7.26 -10.83
C GLU A 12 -18.09 7.62 -10.41
N ALA A 13 -18.82 8.35 -11.25
CA ALA A 13 -20.15 8.88 -10.91
C ALA A 13 -21.15 7.83 -10.37
N ASN A 14 -21.07 6.60 -10.89
CA ASN A 14 -21.97 5.50 -10.53
C ASN A 14 -21.22 4.22 -10.15
N LYS A 15 -19.90 4.30 -9.94
CA LYS A 15 -19.09 3.11 -9.66
C LYS A 15 -17.83 3.46 -8.87
N VAL A 16 -17.50 2.65 -7.89
CA VAL A 16 -16.23 2.71 -7.17
C VAL A 16 -15.41 1.48 -7.49
N LYS A 17 -14.10 1.65 -7.66
CA LYS A 17 -13.15 0.55 -7.89
C LYS A 17 -12.05 0.57 -6.84
N ILE A 18 -11.69 -0.58 -6.30
CA ILE A 18 -10.51 -0.78 -5.46
C ILE A 18 -9.64 -1.88 -6.03
N ILE A 19 -8.33 -1.80 -5.85
CA ILE A 19 -7.45 -2.91 -6.24
C ILE A 19 -7.77 -4.13 -5.36
N PHE A 20 -8.14 -5.23 -6.00
CA PHE A 20 -8.40 -6.51 -5.34
C PHE A 20 -7.19 -7.42 -5.38
N LEU A 21 -6.51 -7.47 -6.52
CA LEU A 21 -5.35 -8.32 -6.73
C LEU A 21 -4.34 -7.63 -7.64
N ALA A 22 -3.10 -7.56 -7.19
CA ALA A 22 -1.96 -7.17 -8.01
C ALA A 22 -1.00 -8.36 -8.13
N TYR A 23 -0.69 -8.74 -9.37
CA TYR A 23 0.21 -9.85 -9.65
C TYR A 23 1.02 -9.58 -10.91
N THR A 24 2.04 -10.41 -11.10
CA THR A 24 2.99 -10.28 -12.19
C THR A 24 3.11 -11.59 -12.95
N THR A 25 3.36 -11.48 -14.23
CA THR A 25 3.70 -12.59 -15.13
C THR A 25 4.89 -12.20 -15.97
N THR A 26 5.58 -13.18 -16.52
CA THR A 26 6.73 -12.95 -17.39
C THR A 26 6.47 -13.54 -18.78
N ASP A 27 6.83 -12.80 -19.82
CA ASP A 27 6.82 -13.30 -21.19
C ASP A 27 8.24 -13.68 -21.63
N PHE A 28 8.36 -14.83 -22.27
CA PHE A 28 9.63 -15.41 -22.71
C PHE A 28 9.58 -15.78 -24.18
N ASP A 29 10.74 -15.67 -24.83
CA ASP A 29 11.01 -16.32 -26.11
C ASP A 29 11.95 -17.51 -25.89
N TYR A 30 11.60 -18.64 -26.49
CA TYR A 30 12.45 -19.82 -26.57
C TYR A 30 13.18 -19.77 -27.90
N THR A 31 14.48 -19.56 -27.84
CA THR A 31 15.35 -19.54 -29.01
C THR A 31 16.26 -20.74 -28.98
N GLU A 32 16.10 -21.60 -29.98
CA GLU A 32 17.16 -22.53 -30.38
C GLU A 32 18.10 -21.78 -31.32
N ASP A 33 19.36 -21.63 -30.93
CA ASP A 33 20.37 -21.12 -31.87
C ASP A 33 20.85 -22.28 -32.73
N LYS A 34 20.29 -22.38 -33.94
CA LYS A 34 20.62 -23.44 -34.92
C LYS A 34 22.10 -23.42 -35.35
N ASN A 35 22.82 -22.33 -35.10
CA ASN A 35 24.23 -22.18 -35.44
C ASN A 35 25.14 -22.37 -34.21
N PHE A 36 24.59 -22.51 -33.01
CA PHE A 36 25.38 -22.81 -31.83
C PHE A 36 25.87 -24.26 -31.91
N ILE A 37 27.20 -24.43 -31.99
CA ILE A 37 27.84 -25.74 -31.98
C ILE A 37 28.33 -25.97 -30.56
N LYS A 38 27.67 -26.87 -29.82
CA LYS A 38 28.05 -27.21 -28.46
C LYS A 38 29.48 -27.75 -28.41
N GLY A 39 30.35 -27.05 -27.67
CA GLY A 39 31.68 -27.50 -27.33
C GLY A 39 31.72 -28.65 -26.31
N ASN A 40 32.81 -28.77 -25.57
CA ASN A 40 33.03 -29.87 -24.63
C ASN A 40 32.53 -29.61 -23.20
N ILE A 41 31.75 -28.54 -22.97
CA ILE A 41 31.11 -28.27 -21.67
C ILE A 41 29.67 -28.76 -21.67
N ASP A 42 29.32 -29.58 -20.67
CA ASP A 42 27.94 -30.00 -20.46
C ASP A 42 27.17 -28.97 -19.65
N PHE A 43 25.91 -28.72 -20.01
CA PHE A 43 25.05 -27.74 -19.35
C PHE A 43 23.58 -28.13 -19.49
N SER A 44 22.75 -27.53 -18.63
CA SER A 44 21.45 -28.05 -18.21
C SER A 44 20.42 -28.23 -19.31
N LEU A 45 20.36 -27.32 -20.29
CA LEU A 45 19.38 -27.38 -21.38
C LEU A 45 20.12 -27.36 -22.71
N LYS A 46 20.24 -28.52 -23.38
CA LYS A 46 20.96 -28.60 -24.67
C LYS A 46 20.33 -27.66 -25.69
N ASP A 47 21.10 -26.66 -26.12
CA ASP A 47 20.81 -25.74 -27.23
C ASP A 47 19.51 -24.90 -27.11
N ILE A 48 18.89 -24.85 -25.93
CA ILE A 48 17.70 -24.03 -25.65
C ILE A 48 18.10 -22.83 -24.80
N PHE A 49 17.82 -21.63 -25.32
CA PHE A 49 18.04 -20.37 -24.61
C PHE A 49 16.73 -19.63 -24.41
N VAL A 50 16.52 -19.17 -23.18
CA VAL A 50 15.34 -18.41 -22.81
C VAL A 50 15.66 -16.93 -22.71
N VAL A 51 14.98 -16.15 -23.53
CA VAL A 51 15.09 -14.70 -23.50
C VAL A 51 13.86 -14.13 -22.83
N VAL A 52 14.04 -13.58 -21.65
CA VAL A 52 13.00 -12.83 -20.94
C VAL A 52 12.72 -11.56 -21.74
N LYS A 53 11.50 -11.40 -22.26
CA LYS A 53 11.14 -10.26 -23.10
C LYS A 53 10.45 -9.16 -22.31
N ASN A 54 9.45 -9.55 -21.53
CA ASN A 54 8.65 -8.60 -20.79
C ASN A 54 8.37 -9.09 -19.38
N PHE A 55 8.38 -8.15 -18.45
CA PHE A 55 7.72 -8.28 -17.17
C PHE A 55 6.38 -7.58 -17.24
N ILE A 56 5.31 -8.26 -16.86
CA ILE A 56 3.95 -7.74 -16.99
C ILE A 56 3.33 -7.67 -15.62
N GLU A 57 2.91 -6.47 -15.25
CA GLU A 57 2.09 -6.20 -14.09
C GLU A 57 0.62 -6.26 -14.50
N HIS A 58 -0.18 -6.89 -13.64
CA HIS A 58 -1.61 -7.02 -13.77
C HIS A 58 -2.27 -6.52 -12.50
N LYS A 59 -3.29 -5.67 -12.65
CA LYS A 59 -4.16 -5.25 -11.55
C LYS A 59 -5.60 -5.60 -11.88
N ARG A 60 -6.21 -6.37 -10.98
CA ARG A 60 -7.64 -6.64 -10.95
C ARG A 60 -8.27 -5.80 -9.87
N TYR A 61 -9.46 -5.31 -10.17
CA TYR A 61 -10.21 -4.47 -9.27
C TYR A 61 -11.42 -5.23 -8.73
N MET A 62 -11.92 -4.81 -7.58
CA MET A 62 -13.31 -5.03 -7.20
C MET A 62 -14.05 -3.73 -7.43
N GLU A 63 -15.28 -3.85 -7.89
CA GLU A 63 -16.16 -2.74 -8.17
C GLU A 63 -17.41 -2.79 -7.32
N SER A 64 -17.93 -1.63 -6.96
CA SER A 64 -19.24 -1.51 -6.35
C SER A 64 -19.99 -0.34 -6.95
N ASP A 65 -21.26 -0.57 -7.27
CA ASP A 65 -22.21 0.44 -7.70
C ASP A 65 -23.08 0.96 -6.55
N ASP A 66 -22.96 0.42 -5.34
CA ASP A 66 -23.71 0.86 -4.16
C ASP A 66 -22.87 1.01 -2.89
N LEU A 67 -21.55 0.80 -3.00
CA LEU A 67 -20.54 0.77 -1.94
C LEU A 67 -20.67 -0.37 -0.92
N ILE A 68 -21.67 -1.23 -1.07
CA ILE A 68 -22.02 -2.32 -0.16
C ILE A 68 -21.71 -3.66 -0.82
N ASN A 69 -22.21 -3.85 -2.04
CA ASN A 69 -22.06 -5.05 -2.83
C ASN A 69 -20.86 -4.89 -3.76
N TRP A 70 -19.79 -5.61 -3.44
CA TRP A 70 -18.57 -5.63 -4.24
C TRP A 70 -18.57 -6.82 -5.19
N ARG A 71 -18.09 -6.60 -6.41
CA ARG A 71 -17.99 -7.63 -7.46
C ARG A 71 -16.64 -7.53 -8.13
N ASP A 72 -16.04 -8.67 -8.45
CA ASP A 72 -14.80 -8.72 -9.22
C ASP A 72 -14.99 -8.10 -10.60
N THR A 73 -14.02 -7.28 -11.02
CA THR A 73 -14.00 -6.78 -12.39
C THR A 73 -13.64 -7.87 -13.36
N VAL A 74 -14.38 -7.93 -14.47
CA VAL A 74 -14.00 -8.77 -15.62
C VAL A 74 -12.78 -8.19 -16.35
N THR A 75 -12.50 -6.89 -16.18
CA THR A 75 -11.43 -6.18 -16.91
C THR A 75 -10.22 -5.94 -16.03
N GLU A 76 -9.07 -6.43 -16.48
CA GLU A 76 -7.77 -6.28 -15.86
C GLU A 76 -6.98 -5.15 -16.53
N THR A 77 -6.31 -4.31 -15.75
CA THR A 77 -5.35 -3.35 -16.31
C THR A 77 -3.97 -3.96 -16.32
N THR A 78 -3.26 -3.82 -17.43
CA THR A 78 -1.93 -4.38 -17.61
C THR A 78 -0.91 -3.28 -17.88
N LYS A 79 0.30 -3.47 -17.35
CA LYS A 79 1.45 -2.63 -17.65
C LYS A 79 2.65 -3.51 -17.98
N THR A 80 3.21 -3.30 -19.17
CA THR A 80 4.31 -4.10 -19.71
C THR A 80 5.62 -3.33 -19.58
N TYR A 81 6.60 -3.95 -18.95
CA TYR A 81 7.97 -3.46 -18.84
C TYR A 81 8.86 -4.31 -19.74
N LYS A 82 9.58 -3.67 -20.65
CA LYS A 82 10.51 -4.35 -21.56
C LYS A 82 11.80 -4.69 -20.84
N MET A 83 12.29 -5.89 -21.03
CA MET A 83 13.60 -6.32 -20.54
C MET A 83 14.73 -5.84 -21.47
N PRO A 84 15.98 -5.80 -20.97
CA PRO A 84 17.13 -5.55 -21.84
C PRO A 84 17.24 -6.63 -22.91
N ASN A 85 17.87 -6.31 -24.03
CA ASN A 85 18.25 -7.33 -25.01
C ASN A 85 19.45 -8.13 -24.50
N THR A 86 19.59 -9.37 -24.97
CA THR A 86 20.84 -10.12 -24.85
C THR A 86 21.94 -9.42 -25.64
N ASN A 87 23.19 -9.64 -25.25
CA ASN A 87 24.34 -9.06 -25.95
C ASN A 87 25.43 -10.12 -26.11
N HIS A 88 25.61 -10.55 -27.35
CA HIS A 88 26.55 -11.61 -27.69
C HIS A 88 28.02 -11.23 -27.47
N ILE A 89 28.38 -9.94 -27.45
CA ILE A 89 29.77 -9.48 -27.28
C ILE A 89 30.06 -9.17 -25.81
N GLU A 90 29.23 -8.32 -25.20
CA GLU A 90 29.33 -7.90 -23.80
C GLU A 90 28.02 -8.23 -23.08
N PRO A 91 27.87 -9.47 -22.58
CA PRO A 91 26.61 -9.91 -21.99
C PRO A 91 26.25 -9.10 -20.74
N ASN A 92 24.98 -8.79 -20.61
CA ASN A 92 24.40 -8.35 -19.34
C ASN A 92 23.92 -9.58 -18.53
N PHE A 93 23.13 -9.37 -17.48
CA PHE A 93 22.63 -10.46 -16.64
C PHE A 93 21.72 -11.48 -17.35
N LEU A 94 21.17 -11.16 -18.53
CA LEU A 94 20.44 -12.09 -19.39
C LEU A 94 21.36 -12.93 -20.30
N GLY A 95 22.66 -12.63 -20.32
CA GLY A 95 23.69 -13.40 -21.02
C GLY A 95 23.81 -13.12 -22.52
N ARG A 96 24.71 -13.86 -23.17
CA ARG A 96 24.99 -13.74 -24.61
C ARG A 96 23.83 -14.18 -25.49
N TYR A 97 23.28 -15.35 -25.18
CA TYR A 97 22.23 -16.01 -25.98
C TYR A 97 20.86 -16.00 -25.29
N GLY A 98 20.81 -15.58 -24.02
CA GLY A 98 19.67 -15.80 -23.13
C GLY A 98 20.05 -16.74 -21.98
N LEU A 99 19.09 -17.02 -21.11
CA LEU A 99 19.27 -17.87 -19.93
C LEU A 99 19.21 -19.35 -20.34
N ASN A 100 20.19 -20.15 -19.89
CA ASN A 100 20.21 -21.60 -20.04
C ASN A 100 19.96 -22.29 -18.68
N VAL A 101 18.76 -22.12 -18.12
CA VAL A 101 18.50 -22.42 -16.70
C VAL A 101 17.15 -23.12 -16.54
N ILE A 102 17.10 -24.14 -15.68
CA ILE A 102 15.87 -24.92 -15.45
C ILE A 102 14.88 -24.13 -14.58
N GLU A 103 15.39 -23.25 -13.73
CA GLU A 103 14.60 -22.46 -12.79
C GLU A 103 14.92 -20.97 -12.91
N TYR A 104 13.87 -20.18 -12.96
CA TYR A 104 13.93 -18.74 -13.06
C TYR A 104 12.82 -18.12 -12.21
N PHE A 105 13.16 -17.11 -11.43
CA PHE A 105 12.21 -16.37 -10.60
C PHE A 105 12.26 -14.90 -10.97
N MET A 106 11.09 -14.35 -11.30
CA MET A 106 10.91 -12.92 -11.47
C MET A 106 9.62 -12.48 -10.81
N PHE A 107 9.73 -11.54 -9.87
CA PHE A 107 8.59 -11.12 -9.06
C PHE A 107 8.79 -9.71 -8.48
N TYR A 108 7.69 -9.07 -8.14
CA TYR A 108 7.70 -7.83 -7.36
C TYR A 108 7.75 -8.12 -5.87
N TYR A 109 8.61 -7.41 -5.14
CA TYR A 109 8.58 -7.35 -3.68
C TYR A 109 8.92 -5.94 -3.18
N LYS A 110 8.03 -5.32 -2.39
CA LYS A 110 8.18 -4.03 -1.70
C LYS A 110 8.89 -2.93 -2.52
N GLY A 111 8.35 -2.62 -3.69
CA GLY A 111 8.83 -1.53 -4.55
C GLY A 111 10.04 -1.90 -5.40
N LYS A 112 10.44 -3.17 -5.45
CA LYS A 112 11.52 -3.67 -6.30
C LYS A 112 11.07 -4.86 -7.12
N ILE A 113 11.64 -5.00 -8.32
CA ILE A 113 11.52 -6.22 -9.12
C ILE A 113 12.78 -7.05 -8.91
N PHE A 114 12.58 -8.32 -8.62
CA PHE A 114 13.61 -9.32 -8.39
C PHE A 114 13.77 -10.20 -9.61
N LEU A 115 15.01 -10.55 -9.93
CA LEU A 115 15.36 -11.51 -10.96
C LEU A 115 16.43 -12.46 -10.43
N TYR A 116 16.11 -13.74 -10.39
CA TYR A 116 17.03 -14.82 -10.03
C TYR A 116 16.97 -15.91 -11.10
N LYS A 117 18.14 -16.33 -11.58
CA LYS A 117 18.26 -17.23 -12.74
C LYS A 117 18.70 -18.65 -12.38
N GLY A 118 18.67 -19.06 -11.12
CA GLY A 118 18.98 -20.44 -10.71
C GLY A 118 20.46 -20.84 -10.81
N PHE A 119 21.20 -20.31 -11.79
CA PHE A 119 22.60 -20.62 -12.08
C PHE A 119 23.27 -19.50 -12.91
N LYS A 120 24.60 -19.34 -12.82
CA LYS A 120 25.35 -18.47 -13.73
C LYS A 120 25.20 -18.97 -15.19
N ASN A 121 25.32 -18.12 -16.19
CA ASN A 121 25.35 -18.59 -17.57
C ASN A 121 26.79 -18.94 -17.97
N ILE A 122 27.09 -20.22 -18.16
CA ILE A 122 28.45 -20.68 -18.49
C ILE A 122 28.93 -20.09 -19.83
N LEU A 123 27.99 -19.86 -20.76
CA LEU A 123 28.31 -19.34 -22.08
C LEU A 123 28.73 -17.86 -22.07
N ASP A 124 28.54 -17.15 -20.95
CA ASP A 124 29.07 -15.80 -20.85
C ASP A 124 30.60 -15.81 -20.77
N ASP A 125 31.18 -16.82 -20.09
CA ASP A 125 32.63 -17.05 -19.96
C ASP A 125 33.19 -17.92 -21.10
N TYR A 126 32.42 -18.90 -21.59
CA TYR A 126 32.81 -19.84 -22.66
C TYR A 126 31.79 -19.79 -23.82
N PRO A 127 31.87 -18.80 -24.72
CA PRO A 127 30.79 -18.50 -25.67
C PRO A 127 30.47 -19.58 -26.71
N ASP A 128 31.41 -20.49 -26.96
CA ASP A 128 31.28 -21.66 -27.83
C ASP A 128 31.02 -22.95 -27.04
N GLY A 129 30.87 -22.85 -25.71
CA GLY A 129 30.75 -23.99 -24.81
C GLY A 129 32.00 -24.87 -24.80
N TYR A 130 33.17 -24.33 -25.17
CA TYR A 130 34.44 -25.06 -25.16
C TYR A 130 35.38 -24.54 -24.08
N LYS A 131 36.09 -25.47 -23.45
CA LYS A 131 37.21 -25.20 -22.54
C LYS A 131 38.29 -26.25 -22.73
N ASP A 132 39.55 -25.85 -22.77
CA ASP A 132 40.66 -26.80 -22.98
C ASP A 132 40.67 -27.86 -21.86
N PRO A 133 40.68 -29.17 -22.17
CA PRO A 133 40.76 -30.24 -21.17
C PRO A 133 41.94 -30.15 -20.19
N SER A 134 43.02 -29.45 -20.55
CA SER A 134 44.20 -29.26 -19.72
C SER A 134 44.11 -28.08 -18.74
N ASP A 135 43.13 -27.19 -18.93
CA ASP A 135 42.90 -26.07 -18.03
C ASP A 135 42.36 -26.55 -16.67
N PRO A 136 42.54 -25.79 -15.57
CA PRO A 136 42.02 -26.17 -14.25
C PRO A 136 40.49 -26.20 -14.19
N SER A 137 39.94 -26.94 -13.23
CA SER A 137 38.51 -26.88 -12.87
C SER A 137 38.04 -25.46 -12.57
N PHE A 138 36.76 -25.20 -12.81
CA PHE A 138 36.17 -23.87 -12.59
C PHE A 138 34.89 -23.96 -11.75
N ASP A 139 34.68 -22.94 -10.93
CA ASP A 139 33.55 -22.86 -10.02
C ASP A 139 32.27 -22.40 -10.74
N PHE A 140 31.12 -22.83 -10.21
CA PHE A 140 29.83 -22.42 -10.71
C PHE A 140 28.78 -22.36 -9.61
N TYR A 141 28.25 -21.16 -9.36
CA TYR A 141 27.35 -20.87 -8.26
C TYR A 141 26.11 -20.10 -8.70
N ALA A 142 25.10 -20.10 -7.84
CA ALA A 142 23.84 -19.41 -8.03
C ALA A 142 23.57 -18.38 -6.93
N ASN A 143 24.61 -17.74 -6.45
CA ASN A 143 24.50 -16.77 -5.37
C ASN A 143 24.16 -15.36 -5.87
N GLU A 144 24.13 -15.11 -7.18
CA GLU A 144 23.80 -13.81 -7.76
C GLU A 144 22.31 -13.68 -8.08
N TYR A 145 21.75 -12.51 -7.76
CA TYR A 145 20.42 -12.08 -8.19
C TYR A 145 20.42 -10.58 -8.49
N TYR A 146 19.42 -10.11 -9.21
CA TYR A 146 19.36 -8.74 -9.69
C TYR A 146 18.08 -8.07 -9.19
N THR A 147 18.18 -6.78 -8.87
CA THR A 147 17.04 -5.97 -8.48
C THR A 147 16.99 -4.66 -9.26
N ILE A 148 15.77 -4.15 -9.46
CA ILE A 148 15.55 -2.81 -10.00
C ILE A 148 14.39 -2.16 -9.23
N ASP A 149 14.49 -0.86 -8.96
CA ASP A 149 13.39 -0.12 -8.34
C ASP A 149 12.19 -0.07 -9.30
N TYR A 150 11.01 -0.34 -8.75
CA TYR A 150 9.77 -0.35 -9.51
C TYR A 150 9.51 1.01 -10.16
N GLY A 151 9.12 0.98 -11.44
CA GLY A 151 8.90 2.18 -12.26
C GLY A 151 10.13 2.72 -13.00
N LYS A 152 11.34 2.24 -12.71
CA LYS A 152 12.52 2.53 -13.53
C LYS A 152 12.46 1.80 -14.88
N ASP A 153 13.21 2.30 -15.85
CA ASP A 153 13.34 1.68 -17.17
C ASP A 153 14.09 0.35 -17.06
N MET A 154 13.35 -0.75 -17.17
CA MET A 154 13.88 -2.11 -17.10
C MET A 154 14.67 -2.50 -18.34
N SER A 155 14.53 -1.79 -19.46
CA SER A 155 15.18 -2.13 -20.73
C SER A 155 16.66 -1.74 -20.78
N ASP A 156 17.09 -0.84 -19.91
CA ASP A 156 18.50 -0.52 -19.72
C ASP A 156 19.09 -1.38 -18.61
N ALA A 157 19.99 -2.30 -18.97
CA ALA A 157 20.68 -3.17 -18.03
C ALA A 157 21.45 -2.42 -16.94
N LYS A 158 21.84 -1.15 -17.17
CA LYS A 158 22.55 -0.32 -16.18
C LYS A 158 21.69 0.11 -15.00
N ASN A 159 20.36 0.06 -15.14
CA ASN A 159 19.43 0.40 -14.07
C ASN A 159 19.25 -0.74 -13.04
N TRP A 160 19.79 -1.93 -13.34
CA TRP A 160 19.72 -3.10 -12.48
C TRP A 160 20.93 -3.17 -11.55
N THR A 161 20.68 -3.57 -10.31
CA THR A 161 21.69 -3.77 -9.28
C THR A 161 21.93 -5.26 -9.09
N THR A 162 23.19 -5.68 -9.22
CA THR A 162 23.62 -7.04 -8.85
C THR A 162 23.73 -7.15 -7.33
N ASN A 163 23.17 -8.22 -6.78
CA ASN A 163 23.18 -8.54 -5.36
C ASN A 163 23.61 -10.00 -5.16
N TYR A 164 23.98 -10.32 -3.93
CA TYR A 164 24.50 -11.63 -3.57
C TYR A 164 23.74 -12.21 -2.38
N PHE A 165 23.30 -13.46 -2.50
CA PHE A 165 22.79 -14.23 -1.38
C PHE A 165 23.89 -14.48 -0.34
N PRO A 166 23.54 -14.64 0.94
CA PRO A 166 24.53 -14.89 1.99
C PRO A 166 25.22 -16.24 1.78
N ASP A 167 26.50 -16.33 2.15
CA ASP A 167 27.19 -17.60 2.27
C ASP A 167 26.81 -18.29 3.59
N TYR A 168 26.87 -19.61 3.63
CA TYR A 168 26.64 -20.39 4.85
C TYR A 168 27.87 -21.22 5.18
N ASN A 169 28.47 -21.04 6.36
CA ASN A 169 29.68 -21.76 6.80
C ASN A 169 30.82 -21.76 5.75
N SER A 170 31.05 -20.61 5.10
CA SER A 170 32.02 -20.46 4.00
C SER A 170 31.72 -21.29 2.74
N THR A 171 30.48 -21.76 2.58
CA THR A 171 30.00 -22.43 1.37
C THR A 171 29.02 -21.54 0.62
N LYS A 172 29.10 -21.56 -0.70
CA LYS A 172 28.28 -20.75 -1.59
C LYS A 172 26.92 -21.37 -1.82
N LEU A 173 25.94 -20.54 -2.14
CA LEU A 173 24.63 -20.98 -2.58
C LEU A 173 24.73 -21.63 -3.97
N LEU A 174 24.24 -22.86 -4.08
CA LEU A 174 24.22 -23.66 -5.30
C LEU A 174 22.90 -23.51 -6.06
N TYR A 175 21.76 -23.51 -5.36
CA TYR A 175 20.44 -23.25 -5.94
C TYR A 175 19.41 -22.92 -4.84
N VAL A 176 18.29 -22.30 -5.25
CA VAL A 176 17.11 -22.00 -4.41
C VAL A 176 15.89 -22.70 -5.01
N ASN A 177 15.24 -23.57 -4.23
CA ASN A 177 14.03 -24.28 -4.71
C ASN A 177 12.85 -23.34 -4.92
N HIS A 178 12.59 -22.44 -3.96
CA HIS A 178 11.52 -21.45 -4.08
C HIS A 178 11.72 -20.27 -3.14
N PHE A 179 11.06 -19.17 -3.49
CA PHE A 179 10.89 -18.03 -2.60
C PHE A 179 9.49 -18.06 -2.01
N ALA A 180 9.35 -17.47 -0.84
CA ALA A 180 8.05 -17.24 -0.25
C ALA A 180 8.05 -15.89 0.46
N PHE A 181 6.88 -15.28 0.66
CA PHE A 181 6.82 -14.03 1.41
C PHE A 181 5.58 -13.98 2.31
N ASP A 182 5.69 -13.16 3.35
CA ASP A 182 4.57 -12.63 4.10
C ASP A 182 4.55 -11.09 3.99
N GLU A 183 3.72 -10.43 4.80
CA GLU A 183 3.61 -8.96 4.79
C GLU A 183 4.94 -8.24 5.09
N ASN A 184 5.84 -8.90 5.82
CA ASN A 184 7.02 -8.29 6.41
C ASN A 184 8.32 -8.76 5.75
N LYS A 185 8.41 -10.02 5.33
CA LYS A 185 9.67 -10.65 4.91
C LYS A 185 9.52 -11.47 3.64
N LEU A 186 10.57 -11.44 2.84
CA LEU A 186 10.85 -12.39 1.78
C LEU A 186 11.75 -13.48 2.35
N TYR A 187 11.44 -14.73 2.05
CA TYR A 187 12.13 -15.92 2.52
C TYR A 187 12.76 -16.66 1.35
N LEU A 188 14.00 -17.08 1.57
CA LEU A 188 14.68 -18.07 0.76
C LEU A 188 14.38 -19.43 1.41
N CYS A 189 13.55 -20.22 0.75
CA CYS A 189 13.13 -21.53 1.24
C CYS A 189 13.95 -22.63 0.59
N GLU A 190 14.46 -23.56 1.41
CA GLU A 190 15.22 -24.73 0.95
C GLU A 190 16.43 -24.33 0.09
N ALA A 191 17.22 -23.40 0.60
CA ALA A 191 18.54 -23.08 0.03
C ALA A 191 19.45 -24.30 0.09
N ASN A 192 20.17 -24.54 -1.00
CA ASN A 192 21.18 -25.57 -1.05
C ASN A 192 22.55 -24.94 -1.17
N PHE A 193 23.39 -25.18 -0.17
CA PHE A 193 24.75 -24.67 -0.13
C PHE A 193 25.76 -25.77 -0.45
N GLY A 194 26.96 -25.38 -0.84
CA GLY A 194 28.05 -26.32 -1.03
C GLY A 194 29.10 -25.82 -2.00
N ASN A 195 29.83 -26.77 -2.55
CA ASN A 195 30.83 -26.53 -3.58
C ASN A 195 30.37 -27.23 -4.85
N SER A 196 30.34 -26.50 -5.95
CA SER A 196 30.02 -26.99 -7.29
C SER A 196 31.11 -26.52 -8.23
N VAL A 197 31.82 -27.49 -8.80
CA VAL A 197 32.93 -27.28 -9.73
C VAL A 197 32.64 -28.04 -11.02
N TYR A 198 33.14 -27.54 -12.13
CA TYR A 198 33.22 -28.31 -13.36
C TYR A 198 34.57 -29.02 -13.43
N GLU A 199 34.54 -30.33 -13.64
CA GLU A 199 35.73 -31.16 -13.81
C GLU A 199 35.66 -31.89 -15.16
N TYR A 200 36.80 -32.03 -15.82
CA TYR A 200 36.90 -32.79 -17.06
C TYR A 200 36.96 -34.29 -16.75
N ASP A 201 36.00 -35.07 -17.25
CA ASP A 201 35.89 -36.50 -16.97
C ASP A 201 36.65 -37.40 -17.95
N GLY A 202 37.35 -36.82 -18.93
CA GLY A 202 37.98 -37.52 -20.04
C GLY A 202 37.18 -37.45 -21.35
N ASN A 203 35.97 -36.91 -21.31
CA ASN A 203 35.13 -36.67 -22.48
C ASN A 203 34.58 -35.23 -22.49
N LEU A 204 33.92 -34.81 -21.41
CA LEU A 204 33.27 -33.50 -21.27
C LEU A 204 33.62 -32.85 -19.92
N TRP A 205 33.58 -31.54 -19.87
CA TRP A 205 33.48 -30.80 -18.62
C TRP A 205 32.10 -31.00 -18.03
N GLN A 206 32.02 -31.62 -16.85
CA GLN A 206 30.77 -31.92 -16.16
C GLN A 206 30.72 -31.29 -14.78
N GLN A 207 29.52 -30.90 -14.37
CA GLN A 207 29.27 -30.43 -13.02
C GLN A 207 29.50 -31.56 -12.01
N LYS A 208 30.42 -31.34 -11.08
CA LYS A 208 30.66 -32.16 -9.89
C LYS A 208 30.40 -31.28 -8.67
N GLY A 209 29.44 -31.70 -7.84
CA GLY A 209 29.04 -30.93 -6.67
C GLY A 209 28.89 -31.81 -5.43
N LYS A 210 29.23 -31.25 -4.28
CA LYS A 210 28.82 -31.79 -2.98
C LYS A 210 27.77 -30.85 -2.39
N TYR A 211 26.53 -31.33 -2.36
CA TYR A 211 25.41 -30.62 -1.74
C TYR A 211 25.48 -30.75 -0.22
N VAL A 212 25.39 -29.61 0.46
CA VAL A 212 25.14 -29.53 1.89
C VAL A 212 23.70 -29.06 2.03
N TYR A 213 22.80 -30.01 2.25
CA TYR A 213 21.42 -29.70 2.60
C TYR A 213 21.41 -29.02 3.97
N THR A 214 20.74 -27.88 4.05
CA THR A 214 20.59 -27.14 5.30
C THR A 214 19.11 -27.00 5.63
N ASP A 215 18.72 -27.32 6.87
CA ASP A 215 17.40 -26.96 7.41
C ASP A 215 17.30 -25.46 7.75
N LYS A 216 18.19 -24.64 7.18
CA LYS A 216 18.31 -23.21 7.47
C LYS A 216 17.46 -22.42 6.48
N TYR A 217 16.83 -21.38 7.01
CA TYR A 217 16.05 -20.44 6.24
C TYR A 217 16.76 -19.09 6.31
N PHE A 218 16.64 -18.32 5.24
CA PHE A 218 17.10 -16.94 5.24
C PHE A 218 15.92 -16.05 4.91
N SER A 219 15.86 -14.90 5.55
CA SER A 219 14.82 -13.92 5.32
C SER A 219 15.41 -12.53 5.11
N SER A 220 14.63 -11.67 4.47
CA SER A 220 14.97 -10.29 4.23
C SER A 220 13.71 -9.41 4.25
N GLU A 221 13.80 -8.26 4.91
CA GLU A 221 12.69 -7.29 4.98
C GLU A 221 12.62 -6.38 3.74
N ASP A 222 13.72 -6.27 3.00
CA ASP A 222 13.88 -5.42 1.81
C ASP A 222 14.29 -6.21 0.55
N GLY A 223 14.49 -7.53 0.72
CA GLY A 223 14.95 -8.47 -0.30
C GLY A 223 16.44 -8.36 -0.64
N VAL A 224 17.20 -7.49 0.03
CA VAL A 224 18.64 -7.30 -0.23
C VAL A 224 19.48 -7.72 0.97
N ASN A 225 19.06 -7.33 2.17
CA ASN A 225 19.75 -7.63 3.42
C ASN A 225 19.21 -8.93 4.01
N TRP A 226 19.90 -10.04 3.73
CA TRP A 226 19.52 -11.38 4.16
C TRP A 226 20.09 -11.73 5.53
N LYS A 227 19.28 -12.39 6.36
CA LYS A 227 19.67 -12.91 7.68
C LYS A 227 19.17 -14.34 7.84
N GLU A 228 19.90 -15.15 8.58
CA GLU A 228 19.41 -16.46 8.99
C GLU A 228 18.12 -16.29 9.80
N ASP A 229 17.12 -17.12 9.52
CA ASP A 229 15.81 -17.10 10.14
C ASP A 229 15.33 -18.55 10.37
N ILE A 230 14.21 -18.67 11.08
CA ILE A 230 13.52 -19.94 11.26
C ILE A 230 12.59 -20.20 10.09
N LYS A 231 12.21 -21.48 9.92
CA LYS A 231 11.18 -21.88 8.95
C LYS A 231 9.94 -21.02 9.17
N PRO A 232 9.42 -20.34 8.13
CA PRO A 232 8.21 -19.56 8.31
C PRO A 232 7.04 -20.49 8.63
N THR A 233 6.33 -20.18 9.72
CA THR A 233 5.17 -20.96 10.21
C THR A 233 3.85 -20.26 9.93
N SER A 234 3.82 -19.30 9.00
CA SER A 234 2.64 -18.48 8.74
C SER A 234 1.66 -19.19 7.82
N ASP A 235 0.39 -19.28 8.22
CA ASP A 235 -0.73 -19.67 7.35
C ASP A 235 -0.91 -18.72 6.15
N TYR A 236 -0.26 -17.55 6.19
CA TYR A 236 -0.34 -16.49 5.18
C TYR A 236 0.88 -16.44 4.26
N LEU A 237 1.77 -17.44 4.32
CA LEU A 237 2.93 -17.50 3.45
C LEU A 237 2.49 -17.67 1.99
N LYS A 238 2.85 -16.73 1.14
CA LYS A 238 2.62 -16.82 -0.31
C LYS A 238 3.88 -17.37 -0.97
N ILE A 239 3.74 -18.54 -1.59
CA ILE A 239 4.83 -19.17 -2.35
C ILE A 239 4.93 -18.49 -3.71
N LEU A 240 6.14 -18.09 -4.07
CA LEU A 240 6.47 -17.59 -5.39
C LEU A 240 6.83 -18.78 -6.27
N THR A 241 6.19 -18.85 -7.43
CA THR A 241 6.43 -19.88 -8.43
C THR A 241 7.55 -19.45 -9.37
N SER A 242 8.39 -20.41 -9.76
CA SER A 242 9.31 -20.21 -10.87
C SER A 242 8.57 -20.33 -12.21
N ASP A 243 9.05 -19.60 -13.21
CA ASP A 243 8.65 -19.78 -14.60
C ASP A 243 9.54 -20.89 -15.21
N VAL A 244 9.07 -22.14 -15.20
CA VAL A 244 9.82 -23.30 -15.72
C VAL A 244 9.65 -23.45 -17.24
N ILE A 245 10.73 -23.85 -17.91
CA ILE A 245 10.87 -24.05 -19.37
C ILE A 245 10.06 -25.24 -19.94
N LEU A 246 9.35 -26.00 -19.10
CA LEU A 246 8.48 -27.08 -19.56
C LEU A 246 7.08 -26.53 -19.88
N ALA A 247 7.00 -25.84 -21.02
CA ALA A 247 5.84 -25.52 -21.84
C ALA A 247 4.46 -25.78 -21.22
N SER A 248 3.91 -24.82 -20.46
CA SER A 248 2.46 -24.51 -20.36
C SER A 248 2.09 -23.56 -19.22
N TYR A 249 2.98 -23.32 -18.25
CA TYR A 249 2.67 -22.47 -17.10
C TYR A 249 3.23 -21.06 -17.30
N LYS A 250 2.36 -20.09 -17.63
CA LYS A 250 2.64 -18.69 -17.27
C LYS A 250 2.56 -18.63 -15.75
N SER A 251 3.68 -18.50 -15.05
CA SER A 251 3.63 -18.37 -13.61
C SER A 251 3.05 -17.00 -13.25
N GLN A 252 2.13 -17.00 -12.30
CA GLN A 252 1.48 -15.80 -11.79
C GLN A 252 1.96 -15.60 -10.35
N ASN A 253 2.77 -14.57 -10.15
CA ASN A 253 3.32 -14.23 -8.84
C ASN A 253 2.61 -13.00 -8.26
N VAL A 254 1.94 -13.16 -7.12
CA VAL A 254 1.33 -12.02 -6.38
C VAL A 254 2.42 -11.03 -5.99
N MET A 255 2.14 -9.74 -6.16
CA MET A 255 3.11 -8.69 -5.85
C MET A 255 3.25 -8.53 -4.33
N GLY A 256 4.37 -9.03 -3.76
CA GLY A 256 4.58 -9.05 -2.32
C GLY A 256 4.84 -7.66 -1.75
N GLY A 257 4.13 -7.30 -0.67
CA GLY A 257 4.24 -5.96 -0.08
C GLY A 257 3.88 -4.83 -1.05
N TYR A 258 3.09 -5.12 -2.09
CA TYR A 258 2.56 -4.09 -2.97
C TYR A 258 1.58 -3.22 -2.22
N LYS A 259 1.99 -1.99 -1.98
CA LYS A 259 1.08 -0.89 -1.69
C LYS A 259 1.03 -0.08 -2.98
N ALA A 260 -0.13 0.04 -3.58
CA ALA A 260 -0.29 1.01 -4.65
C ALA A 260 0.19 2.36 -4.12
N PRO A 261 0.90 3.17 -4.94
CA PRO A 261 1.33 4.49 -4.52
C PRO A 261 0.17 5.17 -3.78
N ASP A 262 0.43 5.79 -2.64
CA ASP A 262 -0.52 6.72 -2.04
C ASP A 262 -0.65 7.90 -3.00
N ALA A 263 -1.43 7.70 -4.05
CA ALA A 263 -2.39 8.70 -4.41
C ALA A 263 -3.50 8.51 -3.37
N ALA A 264 -3.32 9.03 -2.15
CA ALA A 264 -4.52 9.53 -1.48
C ALA A 264 -5.19 10.40 -2.55
N PRO A 265 -6.44 10.11 -2.96
CA PRO A 265 -7.08 10.97 -3.93
C PRO A 265 -6.90 12.37 -3.34
N LEU A 266 -6.40 13.34 -4.12
CA LEU A 266 -6.30 14.72 -3.62
C LEU A 266 -7.73 15.12 -3.30
N GLU A 267 -8.08 14.98 -2.03
CA GLU A 267 -9.45 14.92 -1.60
C GLU A 267 -10.06 16.29 -1.91
N PRO A 268 -11.17 16.33 -2.67
CA PRO A 268 -11.70 17.61 -3.09
C PRO A 268 -12.31 18.24 -1.84
N SER A 269 -11.94 19.49 -1.56
CA SER A 269 -12.52 20.25 -0.45
C SER A 269 -14.05 20.46 -0.58
N TYR A 270 -14.65 20.00 -1.68
CA TYR A 270 -16.08 20.03 -1.98
C TYR A 270 -16.48 18.97 -3.03
N THR A 271 -17.76 18.61 -3.10
CA THR A 271 -18.36 17.86 -4.22
C THR A 271 -19.53 18.63 -4.85
N GLU A 272 -19.90 18.31 -6.09
CA GLU A 272 -21.05 18.91 -6.76
C GLU A 272 -22.19 17.89 -6.95
N LEU A 273 -23.39 18.24 -6.51
CA LEU A 273 -24.61 17.47 -6.75
C LEU A 273 -25.74 18.41 -7.19
N ASN A 274 -26.33 18.13 -8.36
CA ASN A 274 -27.46 18.89 -8.92
C ASN A 274 -27.22 20.40 -9.00
N GLY A 275 -26.03 20.83 -9.43
CA GLY A 275 -25.67 22.24 -9.59
C GLY A 275 -25.46 22.99 -8.26
N ARG A 276 -25.33 22.27 -7.15
CA ARG A 276 -24.93 22.80 -5.85
C ARG A 276 -23.63 22.15 -5.40
N TYR A 277 -22.81 22.93 -4.72
CA TYR A 277 -21.54 22.51 -4.16
C TYR A 277 -21.70 22.22 -2.68
N TYR A 278 -21.11 21.13 -2.21
CA TYR A 278 -21.20 20.66 -0.83
C TYR A 278 -19.81 20.47 -0.26
N ARG A 279 -19.57 20.92 0.97
CA ARG A 279 -18.31 20.71 1.69
C ARG A 279 -18.57 20.33 3.14
N THR A 280 -17.59 19.72 3.80
CA THR A 280 -17.62 19.62 5.25
C THR A 280 -17.06 20.87 5.90
N PHE A 281 -17.72 21.33 6.96
CA PHE A 281 -17.16 22.31 7.87
C PHE A 281 -16.23 21.61 8.86
N ASN A 282 -14.94 21.92 8.78
CA ASN A 282 -13.90 21.32 9.62
C ASN A 282 -13.96 21.93 11.03
N ALA A 283 -14.80 21.35 11.89
CA ALA A 283 -14.84 21.70 13.29
C ALA A 283 -13.89 20.82 14.11
N THR A 284 -12.78 21.39 14.58
CA THR A 284 -11.83 20.74 15.50
C THR A 284 -12.47 20.35 16.85
N TYR A 285 -13.62 20.93 17.19
CA TYR A 285 -14.33 20.68 18.45
C TYR A 285 -15.82 20.48 18.19
N PRO A 286 -16.51 19.67 19.02
CA PRO A 286 -17.96 19.63 19.00
C PRO A 286 -18.52 21.02 19.27
N ILE A 287 -19.57 21.40 18.55
CA ILE A 287 -20.22 22.69 18.73
C ILE A 287 -21.13 22.59 19.97
N PRO A 288 -20.84 23.31 21.08
CA PRO A 288 -21.68 23.26 22.27
C PRO A 288 -22.98 24.07 22.05
N PRO A 289 -24.01 23.92 22.91
CA PRO A 289 -25.27 24.67 22.78
C PRO A 289 -25.08 26.17 23.12
N VAL A 290 -24.54 26.93 22.15
CA VAL A 290 -24.12 28.33 22.32
C VAL A 290 -25.22 29.22 22.89
N LYS A 291 -26.47 29.03 22.46
CA LYS A 291 -27.61 29.82 22.93
C LYS A 291 -27.86 29.62 24.43
N GLU A 292 -27.90 28.36 24.88
CA GLU A 292 -28.13 28.02 26.29
C GLU A 292 -26.97 28.51 27.18
N ILE A 293 -25.74 28.39 26.69
CA ILE A 293 -24.54 28.88 27.37
C ILE A 293 -24.58 30.40 27.54
N LYS A 294 -24.98 31.13 26.49
CA LYS A 294 -25.10 32.60 26.54
C LYS A 294 -26.17 33.03 27.53
N GLU A 295 -27.33 32.37 27.51
CA GLU A 295 -28.40 32.64 28.47
C GLU A 295 -27.99 32.33 29.92
N ALA A 296 -27.24 31.25 30.16
CA ALA A 296 -26.68 30.93 31.47
C ALA A 296 -25.66 31.99 31.94
N ALA A 297 -24.77 32.43 31.04
CA ALA A 297 -23.81 33.49 31.32
C ALA A 297 -24.51 34.82 31.64
N ASP A 298 -25.58 35.16 30.93
CA ASP A 298 -26.40 36.35 31.17
C ASP A 298 -27.11 36.33 32.54
N ARG A 299 -27.48 35.12 33.01
CA ARG A 299 -28.00 34.87 34.37
C ARG A 299 -26.90 34.77 35.43
N LEU A 300 -25.62 34.94 35.05
CA LEU A 300 -24.45 34.82 35.93
C LEU A 300 -24.27 33.42 36.53
N GLU A 301 -24.82 32.39 35.89
CA GLU A 301 -24.64 31.00 36.30
C GLU A 301 -23.24 30.52 35.89
N THR A 302 -22.53 29.83 36.79
CA THR A 302 -21.22 29.22 36.50
C THR A 302 -21.32 27.69 36.32
N ASN A 303 -22.54 27.15 36.40
CA ASN A 303 -22.80 25.73 36.25
C ASN A 303 -23.65 25.51 34.99
N PHE A 304 -23.09 24.78 34.03
CA PHE A 304 -23.80 24.30 32.84
C PHE A 304 -23.52 22.81 32.66
N THR A 305 -24.57 22.03 32.42
CA THR A 305 -24.51 20.57 32.33
C THR A 305 -24.78 20.13 30.91
N ILE A 306 -23.83 19.39 30.34
CA ILE A 306 -23.99 18.77 29.02
C ILE A 306 -24.83 17.50 29.14
N THR A 307 -25.71 17.31 28.15
CA THR A 307 -26.54 16.12 28.00
C THR A 307 -26.12 15.34 26.77
N GLU A 308 -26.56 14.09 26.66
CA GLU A 308 -26.30 13.26 25.47
C GLU A 308 -26.94 13.87 24.21
N GLU A 309 -28.06 14.58 24.37
CA GLU A 309 -28.75 15.25 23.27
C GLU A 309 -27.92 16.39 22.67
N HIS A 310 -27.16 17.10 23.51
CA HIS A 310 -26.22 18.13 23.03
C HIS A 310 -25.12 17.51 22.15
N ILE A 311 -24.65 16.30 22.47
CA ILE A 311 -23.66 15.57 21.66
C ILE A 311 -24.28 15.12 20.33
N LYS A 312 -25.49 14.58 20.35
CA LYS A 312 -26.22 14.13 19.14
C LYS A 312 -26.49 15.27 18.15
N LYS A 313 -26.62 16.51 18.63
CA LYS A 313 -26.84 17.70 17.78
C LYS A 313 -25.58 18.46 17.42
N SER A 314 -24.44 18.12 18.02
CA SER A 314 -23.19 18.88 17.88
C SER A 314 -22.56 18.84 16.48
N GLY A 315 -23.00 17.91 15.62
CA GLY A 315 -22.56 17.80 14.23
C GLY A 315 -23.50 18.44 13.20
N ALA A 316 -24.62 19.04 13.60
CA ALA A 316 -25.65 19.56 12.69
C ALA A 316 -25.18 20.63 11.70
N TYR A 317 -24.00 21.22 11.92
CA TYR A 317 -23.40 22.25 11.05
C TYR A 317 -22.25 21.73 10.19
N GLN A 318 -21.96 20.43 10.23
CA GLN A 318 -20.79 19.85 9.55
C GLN A 318 -20.92 19.75 8.04
N LEU A 319 -22.14 19.78 7.46
CA LEU A 319 -22.33 19.81 6.02
C LEU A 319 -22.76 21.22 5.61
N GLN A 320 -22.05 21.83 4.67
CA GLN A 320 -22.40 23.13 4.09
C GLN A 320 -22.67 22.98 2.60
N ALA A 321 -23.59 23.78 2.08
CA ALA A 321 -23.91 23.86 0.67
C ALA A 321 -23.79 25.29 0.14
N SER A 322 -23.34 25.44 -1.11
CA SER A 322 -23.33 26.71 -1.85
C SER A 322 -23.89 26.51 -3.25
N SER A 323 -24.53 27.56 -3.78
CA SER A 323 -24.88 27.63 -5.22
C SER A 323 -23.80 28.35 -6.04
N VAL A 324 -22.75 28.86 -5.38
CA VAL A 324 -21.63 29.54 -6.01
C VAL A 324 -20.48 28.55 -6.13
N ASN A 325 -19.78 28.57 -7.27
CA ASN A 325 -18.61 27.73 -7.46
C ASN A 325 -17.57 28.00 -6.35
N PRO A 326 -17.00 26.97 -5.70
CA PRO A 326 -16.12 27.15 -4.55
C PRO A 326 -14.86 27.98 -4.82
N ASP A 327 -14.38 28.02 -6.07
CA ASP A 327 -13.25 28.86 -6.47
C ASP A 327 -13.59 30.37 -6.45
N LYS A 328 -14.88 30.70 -6.31
CA LYS A 328 -15.43 32.08 -6.30
C LYS A 328 -16.35 32.36 -5.11
N ALA A 329 -16.63 31.35 -4.28
CA ALA A 329 -17.55 31.47 -3.16
C ALA A 329 -16.86 32.15 -1.97
N GLU A 330 -17.52 33.13 -1.37
CA GLU A 330 -17.13 33.69 -0.08
C GLU A 330 -17.66 32.82 1.06
N GLU A 331 -17.14 32.97 2.28
CA GLU A 331 -17.61 32.18 3.43
C GLU A 331 -19.11 32.37 3.70
N SER A 332 -19.64 33.56 3.40
CA SER A 332 -21.08 33.87 3.49
C SER A 332 -21.96 33.15 2.47
N ASP A 333 -21.38 32.62 1.39
CA ASP A 333 -22.11 31.86 0.36
C ASP A 333 -22.37 30.40 0.77
N TRP A 334 -21.78 29.97 1.87
CA TRP A 334 -21.93 28.62 2.42
C TRP A 334 -23.00 28.59 3.51
N VAL A 335 -23.99 27.73 3.31
CA VAL A 335 -25.10 27.56 4.27
C VAL A 335 -25.06 26.15 4.82
N SER A 336 -25.11 26.01 6.15
CA SER A 336 -25.20 24.69 6.79
C SER A 336 -26.48 23.97 6.40
N VAL A 337 -26.34 22.72 5.99
CA VAL A 337 -27.44 21.82 5.66
C VAL A 337 -27.98 21.25 6.97
N ILE A 338 -29.17 21.72 7.37
CA ILE A 338 -29.88 21.23 8.54
C ILE A 338 -30.90 20.20 8.06
N PRO A 339 -30.88 18.94 8.53
CA PRO A 339 -31.86 17.95 8.11
C PRO A 339 -33.27 18.35 8.57
N ASN A 340 -34.25 18.23 7.67
CA ASN A 340 -35.65 18.64 7.90
C ASN A 340 -36.36 17.87 9.02
N ASN A 341 -35.76 16.81 9.56
CA ASN A 341 -36.36 15.95 10.58
C ASN A 341 -35.39 15.66 11.74
N GLU A 342 -35.04 16.70 12.52
CA GLU A 342 -34.17 16.63 13.70
C GLU A 342 -34.58 15.57 14.75
N ILE A 343 -35.82 15.07 14.70
CA ILE A 343 -36.34 14.06 15.64
C ILE A 343 -35.77 12.66 15.35
N ASN A 344 -35.50 12.34 14.07
CA ASN A 344 -35.03 11.02 13.64
C ASN A 344 -33.62 11.06 13.01
N SER A 345 -33.11 12.24 12.63
CA SER A 345 -31.77 12.41 12.08
C SER A 345 -30.80 12.92 13.14
N VAL A 346 -29.87 12.08 13.57
CA VAL A 346 -28.79 12.45 14.48
C VAL A 346 -27.51 12.65 13.67
N ILE A 347 -26.97 13.88 13.65
CA ILE A 347 -25.63 14.15 13.12
C ILE A 347 -24.72 14.40 14.32
N GLY A 348 -24.13 13.32 14.84
CA GLY A 348 -23.09 13.42 15.85
C GLY A 348 -21.88 14.19 15.30
N TRP A 349 -21.23 15.00 16.13
CA TRP A 349 -19.97 15.64 15.74
C TRP A 349 -18.90 14.58 15.46
N GLN A 350 -18.13 14.82 14.41
CA GLN A 350 -16.93 14.07 14.08
C GLN A 350 -15.73 15.03 14.05
N SER A 351 -14.64 14.67 14.72
CA SER A 351 -13.36 15.39 14.64
C SER A 351 -12.80 15.30 13.22
N GLY A 352 -12.30 16.42 12.72
CA GLY A 352 -11.74 16.52 11.37
C GLY A 352 -12.82 16.79 10.31
N GLY A 353 -12.42 17.52 9.27
CA GLY A 353 -13.11 17.40 7.99
C GLY A 353 -13.06 15.98 7.54
N ALA A 354 -14.13 15.50 6.93
CA ALA A 354 -14.01 14.26 6.19
C ALA A 354 -14.65 14.48 4.84
N ASP A 355 -13.89 14.14 3.81
CA ASP A 355 -14.12 14.70 2.50
C ASP A 355 -15.33 14.05 1.84
N LEU A 356 -16.02 14.85 1.03
CA LEU A 356 -17.29 14.49 0.41
C LEU A 356 -17.07 14.13 -1.04
N PHE A 357 -17.80 13.13 -1.50
CA PHE A 357 -17.90 12.81 -2.90
C PHE A 357 -19.35 12.53 -3.28
N THR A 358 -19.64 12.74 -4.56
CA THR A 358 -20.95 12.42 -5.13
C THR A 358 -20.89 11.06 -5.79
N PHE A 359 -21.80 10.18 -5.39
CA PHE A 359 -21.91 8.82 -5.89
C PHE A 359 -23.38 8.44 -6.00
N ASN A 360 -23.81 7.95 -7.17
CA ASN A 360 -25.22 7.62 -7.43
C ASN A 360 -26.20 8.73 -7.02
N ASN A 361 -25.89 9.98 -7.37
CA ASN A 361 -26.71 11.14 -7.05
C ASN A 361 -26.92 11.38 -5.54
N LYS A 362 -26.05 10.80 -4.70
CA LYS A 362 -26.03 10.96 -3.24
C LYS A 362 -24.71 11.61 -2.83
N ILE A 363 -24.74 12.33 -1.70
CA ILE A 363 -23.53 12.84 -1.05
C ILE A 363 -23.06 11.77 -0.08
N VAL A 364 -21.80 11.38 -0.22
CA VAL A 364 -21.16 10.36 0.58
C VAL A 364 -19.93 10.96 1.25
N ARG A 365 -19.74 10.61 2.53
CA ARG A 365 -18.60 11.03 3.36
C ARG A 365 -17.79 9.82 3.77
N LEU A 366 -16.49 9.80 3.49
CA LEU A 366 -15.57 8.81 4.08
C LEU A 366 -15.21 9.24 5.50
N VAL A 367 -15.04 8.28 6.40
CA VAL A 367 -14.74 8.56 7.80
C VAL A 367 -13.33 8.09 8.12
N ASP A 368 -12.43 9.01 8.49
CA ASP A 368 -11.09 8.70 9.00
C ASP A 368 -11.14 8.29 10.49
N TYR A 369 -10.37 7.25 10.83
CA TYR A 369 -10.38 6.53 12.10
C TYR A 369 -9.21 6.88 13.05
N ASP A 370 -8.33 7.83 12.72
CA ASP A 370 -7.23 8.29 13.62
C ASP A 370 -7.72 9.13 14.84
N ARG A 371 -8.96 8.85 15.28
CA ARG A 371 -9.79 9.64 16.19
C ARG A 371 -9.32 9.65 17.64
N VAL A 372 -8.70 8.56 18.09
CA VAL A 372 -8.34 8.38 19.51
C VAL A 372 -7.28 9.40 19.94
N PHE A 373 -6.27 9.62 19.10
CA PHE A 373 -5.17 10.55 19.40
C PHE A 373 -5.61 12.02 19.37
N GLN A 374 -6.55 12.38 18.50
CA GLN A 374 -7.04 13.75 18.38
C GLN A 374 -7.92 14.17 19.57
N ILE A 375 -8.81 13.27 20.02
CA ILE A 375 -9.77 13.56 21.11
C ILE A 375 -9.05 13.86 22.43
N ASP A 376 -7.97 13.13 22.76
CA ASP A 376 -7.22 13.33 24.01
C ASP A 376 -6.57 14.73 24.06
N ASN A 377 -5.92 15.15 22.98
CA ASN A 377 -5.31 16.47 22.89
C ASN A 377 -6.35 17.60 22.92
N GLN A 378 -7.49 17.41 22.23
CA GLN A 378 -8.59 18.38 22.20
C GLN A 378 -9.25 18.54 23.57
N TYR A 379 -9.43 17.45 24.31
CA TYR A 379 -10.00 17.46 25.66
C TYR A 379 -9.13 18.29 26.61
N GLU A 380 -7.84 17.99 26.69
CA GLU A 380 -6.91 18.71 27.58
C GLU A 380 -6.80 20.20 27.23
N THR A 381 -6.78 20.52 25.93
CA THR A 381 -6.76 21.91 25.46
C THR A 381 -8.01 22.67 25.91
N SER A 382 -9.19 22.08 25.71
CA SER A 382 -10.47 22.70 26.10
C SER A 382 -10.58 22.87 27.62
N LEU A 383 -10.12 21.89 28.38
CA LEU A 383 -10.10 21.95 29.84
C LEU A 383 -9.18 23.06 30.35
N ASN A 384 -8.01 23.24 29.73
CA ASN A 384 -7.07 24.30 30.10
C ASN A 384 -7.60 25.71 29.77
N LEU A 385 -8.24 25.88 28.60
CA LEU A 385 -8.90 27.14 28.23
C LEU A 385 -10.04 27.47 29.20
N SER A 386 -10.86 26.48 29.59
CA SER A 386 -11.91 26.67 30.59
C SER A 386 -11.34 27.18 31.93
N LYS A 387 -10.27 26.56 32.44
CA LYS A 387 -9.59 27.01 33.67
C LYS A 387 -9.08 28.45 33.56
N GLN A 388 -8.46 28.79 32.45
CA GLN A 388 -7.95 30.15 32.20
C GLN A 388 -9.08 31.19 32.28
N TYR A 389 -10.21 30.98 31.58
CA TYR A 389 -11.33 31.91 31.63
C TYR A 389 -12.01 31.97 32.99
N TYR A 390 -12.03 30.85 33.73
CA TYR A 390 -12.52 30.85 35.11
C TYR A 390 -11.66 31.71 36.05
N ASP A 391 -10.33 31.68 35.88
CA ASP A 391 -9.44 32.53 36.66
C ASP A 391 -9.58 34.01 36.28
N MET A 392 -9.77 34.33 34.99
CA MET A 392 -10.06 35.70 34.53
C MET A 392 -11.40 36.22 35.06
N LEU A 393 -12.41 35.35 35.17
CA LEU A 393 -13.73 35.67 35.73
C LEU A 393 -13.62 36.13 37.19
N LYS A 394 -12.74 35.53 38.00
CA LYS A 394 -12.53 35.93 39.40
C LYS A 394 -11.96 37.34 39.55
N THR A 395 -11.28 37.84 38.52
CA THR A 395 -10.64 39.15 38.50
C THR A 395 -11.39 40.15 37.61
N ALA A 396 -12.63 39.86 37.23
CA ALA A 396 -13.40 40.72 36.33
C ALA A 396 -13.66 42.10 36.96
N GLU A 397 -13.37 43.17 36.21
CA GLU A 397 -13.46 44.55 36.69
C GLU A 397 -14.91 45.07 36.76
N ASN A 398 -15.82 44.49 35.96
CA ASN A 398 -17.22 44.88 35.91
C ASN A 398 -18.10 43.72 35.42
N ILE A 399 -19.42 43.92 35.47
CA ILE A 399 -20.42 42.88 35.15
C ILE A 399 -20.41 42.46 33.68
N GLU A 400 -20.06 43.36 32.76
CA GLU A 400 -20.01 43.05 31.33
C GLU A 400 -18.81 42.14 31.01
N ILE A 401 -17.64 42.48 31.57
CA ILE A 401 -16.43 41.65 31.50
C ILE A 401 -16.65 40.30 32.20
N TYR A 402 -17.35 40.30 33.34
CA TYR A 402 -17.72 39.07 34.03
C TYR A 402 -18.56 38.15 33.14
N LYS A 403 -19.62 38.68 32.51
CA LYS A 403 -20.48 37.92 31.60
C LYS A 403 -19.71 37.37 30.40
N GLN A 404 -18.80 38.16 29.84
CA GLN A 404 -17.93 37.73 28.74
C GLN A 404 -17.02 36.57 29.15
N TYR A 405 -16.31 36.68 30.28
CA TYR A 405 -15.45 35.58 30.77
C TYR A 405 -16.26 34.37 31.20
N ASN A 406 -17.46 34.56 31.77
CA ASN A 406 -18.35 33.48 32.13
C ASN A 406 -18.82 32.69 30.90
N TYR A 407 -19.18 33.39 29.83
CA TYR A 407 -19.53 32.78 28.55
C TYR A 407 -18.40 31.88 28.04
N TYR A 408 -17.16 32.39 27.96
CA TYR A 408 -16.03 31.59 27.46
C TYR A 408 -15.65 30.45 28.41
N TYR A 409 -15.72 30.67 29.72
CA TYR A 409 -15.54 29.61 30.71
C TYR A 409 -16.51 28.45 30.48
N LEU A 410 -17.82 28.75 30.40
CA LEU A 410 -18.87 27.77 30.17
C LEU A 410 -18.76 27.13 28.78
N TYR A 411 -18.36 27.88 27.76
CA TYR A 411 -18.18 27.40 26.39
C TYR A 411 -17.09 26.34 26.31
N TYR A 412 -15.89 26.62 26.83
CA TYR A 412 -14.78 25.65 26.81
C TYR A 412 -15.00 24.49 27.79
N LYS A 413 -15.69 24.75 28.92
CA LYS A 413 -16.12 23.69 29.84
C LYS A 413 -17.09 22.73 29.14
N ALA A 414 -18.08 23.25 28.43
CA ALA A 414 -19.04 22.46 27.66
C ALA A 414 -18.34 21.58 26.62
N ILE A 415 -17.38 22.12 25.88
CA ILE A 415 -16.58 21.34 24.92
C ILE A 415 -15.82 20.22 25.62
N ALA A 416 -15.14 20.51 26.74
CA ALA A 416 -14.40 19.51 27.50
C ALA A 416 -15.32 18.41 28.04
N ASP A 417 -16.49 18.77 28.59
CA ASP A 417 -17.49 17.83 29.09
C ASP A 417 -18.05 16.96 27.96
N MET A 418 -18.32 17.54 26.77
CA MET A 418 -18.74 16.79 25.58
C MET A 418 -17.66 15.81 25.11
N LEU A 419 -16.41 16.25 24.96
CA LEU A 419 -15.29 15.40 24.56
C LEU A 419 -15.04 14.27 25.56
N LYS A 420 -15.18 14.56 26.85
CA LYS A 420 -15.09 13.55 27.90
C LYS A 420 -16.20 12.51 27.79
N MET A 421 -17.45 12.94 27.62
CA MET A 421 -18.57 12.03 27.41
C MET A 421 -18.39 11.18 26.15
N ILE A 422 -17.86 11.77 25.07
CA ILE A 422 -17.52 11.07 23.83
C ILE A 422 -16.42 10.02 24.09
N LYS A 423 -15.37 10.38 24.83
CA LYS A 423 -14.27 9.47 25.22
C LYS A 423 -14.77 8.31 26.10
N ASP A 424 -15.55 8.63 27.13
CA ASP A 424 -16.01 7.66 28.14
C ASP A 424 -17.08 6.69 27.61
N LYS A 425 -17.85 7.11 26.59
CA LYS A 425 -18.97 6.35 26.01
C LYS A 425 -18.76 6.01 24.53
N GLY A 426 -17.53 6.10 24.04
CA GLY A 426 -17.15 6.16 22.61
C GLY A 426 -17.51 4.98 21.71
N ASN A 427 -18.22 3.95 22.18
CA ASN A 427 -18.84 2.96 21.29
C ASN A 427 -20.32 3.29 21.00
N ASN A 428 -21.03 3.95 21.93
CA ASN A 428 -22.48 4.16 21.82
C ASN A 428 -22.90 5.41 21.02
N TYR A 429 -21.98 6.35 20.75
CA TYR A 429 -22.27 7.58 19.99
C TYR A 429 -21.72 7.59 18.57
N PHE A 430 -20.92 6.58 18.24
CA PHE A 430 -20.28 6.43 16.94
C PHE A 430 -20.91 5.28 16.17
N TYR A 431 -22.25 5.18 16.24
CA TYR A 431 -22.98 4.17 15.49
C TYR A 431 -22.71 4.32 13.99
N PRO A 432 -22.43 3.20 13.32
CA PRO A 432 -22.71 1.83 13.77
C PRO A 432 -21.54 0.99 14.32
N ASP A 433 -21.89 -0.02 15.13
CA ASP A 433 -21.02 -1.03 15.78
C ASP A 433 -20.23 -1.92 14.80
N GLU A 434 -20.56 -1.88 13.51
CA GLU A 434 -19.77 -2.39 12.40
C GLU A 434 -19.44 -1.22 11.49
N ALA A 435 -18.27 -1.22 10.83
CA ALA A 435 -17.89 -0.18 9.87
C ALA A 435 -18.92 -0.11 8.73
N VAL A 436 -19.99 0.66 8.91
CA VAL A 436 -20.85 1.08 7.82
C VAL A 436 -20.07 2.19 7.16
N THR A 437 -19.45 1.80 6.06
CA THR A 437 -18.46 2.55 5.31
C THR A 437 -18.97 3.90 4.79
N HIS A 438 -20.28 4.22 4.90
CA HIS A 438 -20.88 5.41 4.31
C HIS A 438 -22.12 5.90 5.08
N TYR A 439 -22.19 7.21 5.34
CA TYR A 439 -23.48 7.88 5.60
C TYR A 439 -24.05 8.36 4.27
N THR A 440 -25.33 8.05 4.02
CA THR A 440 -26.08 8.63 2.90
C THR A 440 -26.87 9.84 3.41
N PHE A 441 -26.65 11.02 2.85
CA PHE A 441 -27.59 12.11 2.99
C PHE A 441 -28.68 11.96 1.93
N GLU A 442 -29.90 11.61 2.35
CA GLU A 442 -31.08 11.77 1.49
C GLU A 442 -31.62 13.19 1.68
N LEU A 443 -31.61 13.98 0.61
CA LEU A 443 -32.16 15.33 0.54
C LEU A 443 -33.55 15.32 -0.09
#